data_AF-A0A1D2M7L9-F1
#
_entry.id   AF-A0A1D2M7L9-F1
#
_cell.length_a   1.000
_cell.length_b   1.000
_cell.length_c   1.000
_cell.angle_alpha   90.00
_cell.angle_beta   90.00
_cell.angle_gamma   90.00
#
_symmetry.space_group_name_H-M   'P 1'
#
loop_
_entity.id
_entity.type
_entity.pdbx_description
1 polymer ?
#
loop_
_entity_poly.entity_id
_entity_poly.type
_entity_poly.pdbx_seq_one_letter_code
_entity_poly.pdbx_strand_id
1 'polypeptide(L)'
;MIPRNNSPIPIVLLTAIPSLIGSSECCCNGLTTDPKQIAKYQLQLTISFWGGSAGCVVAARLSENSQVSVLLLEAGGNPNPISFVPMATPFLQNHPATDWQYQTVPLNFSDYPPLIKPLSWPRGKGLGGSSTTNFMIYMRGNPKDFDQWATITGNYRWSYANVEKYFHKMEDYHGRYEGDYHGKNGPLSIETVKYAPGLENFLEAVKESGFSVRDLNARQEEGKSFVKLVNKNSITK
;
A
#
# COMPACT_ATOMS: atom_id res chain seq x y z
N MET A 1 4.68 -4.28 37.33
CA MET A 1 3.32 -4.29 36.77
C MET A 1 3.02 -2.89 36.26
N ILE A 2 3.08 -2.69 34.95
CA ILE A 2 2.80 -1.41 34.28
C ILE A 2 1.38 -1.52 33.68
N PRO A 3 0.48 -0.55 33.85
CA PRO A 3 -0.89 -0.67 33.37
C PRO A 3 -0.93 -0.62 31.84
N ARG A 4 -1.64 -1.57 31.23
CA ARG A 4 -1.91 -1.58 29.79
C ARG A 4 -2.89 -0.45 29.47
N ASN A 5 -2.42 0.52 28.70
CA ASN A 5 -3.27 1.56 28.15
C ASN A 5 -4.06 0.97 26.97
N ASN A 6 -5.35 0.69 27.18
CA ASN A 6 -6.27 0.14 26.17
C ASN A 6 -6.70 1.23 25.19
N SER A 7 -5.79 1.64 24.29
CA SER A 7 -6.19 2.41 23.10
C SER A 7 -6.84 1.44 22.10
N PRO A 8 -8.10 1.64 21.69
CA PRO A 8 -8.76 0.73 20.75
C PRO A 8 -8.07 0.81 19.38
N ILE A 9 -7.61 -0.34 18.90
CA ILE A 9 -7.21 -0.56 17.51
C ILE A 9 -8.48 -0.34 16.67
N PRO A 10 -8.49 0.53 15.64
CA PRO A 10 -9.68 0.74 14.84
C PRO A 10 -9.97 -0.53 14.04
N ILE A 11 -11.01 -1.24 14.48
CA ILE A 11 -11.65 -2.32 13.76
C ILE A 11 -12.20 -1.74 12.44
N VAL A 12 -11.89 -2.39 11.32
CA VAL A 12 -12.49 -2.09 10.01
C VAL A 12 -14.00 -2.28 10.13
N LEU A 13 -14.73 -1.18 10.30
CA LEU A 13 -16.19 -1.20 10.37
C LEU A 13 -16.73 -1.21 8.94
N LEU A 14 -17.17 -2.39 8.48
CA LEU A 14 -17.92 -2.52 7.23
C LEU A 14 -19.36 -2.05 7.48
N THR A 15 -19.56 -0.75 7.67
CA THR A 15 -20.91 -0.18 7.71
C THR A 15 -21.37 0.06 6.29
N ALA A 16 -22.28 -0.79 5.79
CA ALA A 16 -23.26 -0.29 4.84
C ALA A 16 -24.00 0.83 5.58
N ILE A 17 -23.81 2.08 5.17
CA ILE A 17 -24.65 3.18 5.66
C ILE A 17 -25.91 3.13 4.80
N PRO A 18 -27.05 2.56 5.27
CA PRO A 18 -28.32 3.02 4.74
C PRO A 18 -28.38 4.49 5.13
N SER A 19 -28.27 5.38 4.15
CA SER A 19 -28.52 6.80 4.35
C SER A 19 -29.87 6.95 5.06
N LEU A 20 -29.83 7.55 6.26
CA LEU A 20 -30.96 7.92 7.12
C LEU A 20 -31.61 6.79 7.95
N ILE A 21 -30.99 6.41 9.06
CA ILE A 21 -31.72 6.17 10.31
C ILE A 21 -31.02 6.96 11.41
N GLY A 22 -31.66 8.05 11.81
CA GLY A 22 -31.20 8.90 12.90
C GLY A 22 -31.46 8.27 14.27
N SER A 23 -30.49 8.47 15.16
CA SER A 23 -30.68 8.70 16.59
C SER A 23 -29.31 9.17 17.10
N SER A 24 -29.10 10.43 17.50
CA SER A 24 -29.88 11.20 18.45
C SER A 24 -29.91 12.70 18.10
N GLU A 25 -31.12 13.26 18.09
CA GLU A 25 -31.46 14.68 18.20
C GLU A 25 -30.72 15.69 17.29
N CYS A 26 -31.30 15.99 16.12
CA CYS A 26 -31.67 17.36 15.69
C CYS A 26 -32.39 17.31 14.33
N CYS A 27 -33.54 17.99 14.21
CA CYS A 27 -34.22 18.37 12.96
C CYS A 27 -34.83 17.25 12.07
N CYS A 28 -35.87 16.56 12.56
CA CYS A 28 -36.81 15.82 11.70
C CYS A 28 -38.09 16.66 11.45
N ASN A 29 -37.97 17.78 10.74
CA ASN A 29 -39.12 18.41 10.08
C ASN A 29 -38.96 18.25 8.57
N GLY A 30 -39.55 17.19 8.00
CA GLY A 30 -39.68 17.06 6.54
C GLY A 30 -39.36 15.70 5.90
N LEU A 31 -39.17 14.61 6.66
CA LEU A 31 -38.90 13.29 6.06
C LEU A 31 -40.19 12.48 5.86
N THR A 32 -40.42 12.08 4.60
CA THR A 32 -41.59 11.31 4.16
C THR A 32 -41.43 9.82 4.48
N THR A 33 -42.54 9.17 4.84
CA THR A 33 -42.64 7.72 5.08
C THR A 33 -43.27 6.98 3.89
N ASP A 34 -43.53 7.67 2.77
CA ASP A 34 -44.17 7.08 1.58
C ASP A 34 -43.23 6.08 0.87
N PRO A 35 -43.60 4.78 0.78
CA PRO A 35 -42.82 3.74 0.09
C PRO A 35 -42.49 4.07 -1.36
N LYS A 36 -43.33 4.87 -2.06
CA LYS A 36 -43.08 5.30 -3.44
C LYS A 36 -41.98 6.36 -3.54
N GLN A 37 -41.77 7.17 -2.50
CA GLN A 37 -40.65 8.11 -2.44
C GLN A 37 -39.36 7.43 -2.00
N ILE A 38 -39.43 6.42 -1.14
CA ILE A 38 -38.29 5.59 -0.73
C ILE A 38 -37.72 4.80 -1.92
N ALA A 39 -38.57 4.28 -2.81
CA ALA A 39 -38.16 3.62 -4.05
C ALA A 39 -37.37 4.51 -5.02
N LYS A 40 -37.38 5.85 -4.82
CA LYS A 40 -36.62 6.82 -5.62
C LYS A 40 -35.15 6.92 -5.19
N TYR A 41 -34.82 6.46 -3.98
CA TYR A 41 -33.46 6.38 -3.49
C TYR A 41 -32.89 5.02 -3.92
N GLN A 42 -32.12 5.00 -5.01
CA GLN A 42 -31.28 3.85 -5.33
C GLN A 42 -30.47 3.47 -4.08
N LEU A 43 -30.49 2.20 -3.71
CA LEU A 43 -29.65 1.63 -2.66
C LEU A 43 -28.18 1.77 -3.09
N GLN A 44 -27.59 2.93 -2.81
CA GLN A 44 -26.22 3.23 -3.14
C GLN A 44 -25.35 2.73 -1.98
N LEU A 45 -24.71 1.58 -2.17
CA LEU A 45 -23.79 1.01 -1.18
C LEU A 45 -22.61 1.98 -0.99
N THR A 46 -22.48 2.56 0.20
CA THR A 46 -21.35 3.43 0.57
C THR A 46 -20.36 2.65 1.44
N ILE A 47 -19.10 2.55 1.01
CA ILE A 47 -18.03 1.87 1.77
C ILE A 47 -16.92 2.87 2.10
N SER A 48 -16.46 2.85 3.36
CA SER A 48 -15.42 3.74 3.88
C SER A 48 -14.05 3.06 3.93
N PHE A 49 -13.03 3.73 3.41
CA PHE A 49 -11.63 3.26 3.48
C PHE A 49 -10.71 4.34 4.05
N TRP A 50 -9.56 3.91 4.54
CA TRP A 50 -8.45 4.80 4.88
C TRP A 50 -7.62 5.08 3.63
N GLY A 51 -7.27 6.35 3.40
CA GLY A 51 -6.50 6.85 2.25
C GLY A 51 -5.04 6.38 2.14
N GLY A 52 -4.69 5.20 2.67
CA GLY A 52 -3.38 4.59 2.53
C GLY A 52 -3.23 3.73 1.27
N SER A 53 -2.05 3.13 1.09
CA SER A 53 -1.70 2.43 -0.16
C SER A 53 -2.67 1.33 -0.58
N ALA A 54 -3.13 0.50 0.36
CA ALA A 54 -4.13 -0.54 0.06
C ALA A 54 -5.55 0.04 -0.05
N GLY A 55 -5.92 1.00 0.79
CA GLY A 55 -7.26 1.59 0.80
C GLY A 55 -7.57 2.38 -0.47
N CYS A 56 -6.59 3.10 -1.03
CA CYS A 56 -6.72 3.74 -2.34
C CYS A 56 -6.95 2.72 -3.45
N VAL A 57 -6.28 1.55 -3.43
CA VAL A 57 -6.50 0.49 -4.43
C VAL A 57 -7.92 -0.06 -4.32
N VAL A 58 -8.39 -0.37 -3.11
CA VAL A 58 -9.74 -0.90 -2.92
C VAL A 58 -10.79 0.13 -3.34
N ALA A 59 -10.61 1.40 -2.93
CA ALA A 59 -11.49 2.50 -3.31
C ALA A 59 -11.57 2.65 -4.84
N ALA A 60 -10.43 2.69 -5.53
CA ALA A 60 -10.36 2.82 -6.98
C ALA A 60 -11.03 1.64 -7.71
N ARG A 61 -10.89 0.40 -7.21
CA ARG A 61 -11.52 -0.76 -7.84
C ARG A 61 -13.02 -0.85 -7.58
N LEU A 62 -13.49 -0.44 -6.41
CA LEU A 62 -14.93 -0.42 -6.12
C LEU A 62 -15.65 0.69 -6.89
N SER A 63 -15.01 1.84 -7.07
CA SER A 63 -15.59 2.96 -7.83
C SER A 63 -15.65 2.71 -9.34
N GLU A 64 -15.01 1.66 -9.88
CA GLU A 64 -15.23 1.20 -11.27
C GLU A 64 -16.70 0.79 -11.49
N ASN A 65 -17.42 0.41 -10.45
CA ASN A 65 -18.85 0.11 -10.53
C ASN A 65 -19.68 1.37 -10.18
N SER A 66 -20.40 1.91 -11.17
CA SER A 66 -21.28 3.09 -11.01
C SER A 66 -22.38 2.95 -9.95
N GLN A 67 -22.71 1.72 -9.53
CA GLN A 67 -23.70 1.46 -8.48
C GLN A 67 -23.11 1.54 -7.06
N VAL A 68 -21.78 1.66 -6.92
CA VAL A 68 -21.09 1.72 -5.64
C VAL A 68 -20.60 3.14 -5.40
N SER A 69 -20.96 3.72 -4.25
CA SER A 69 -20.37 4.96 -3.77
C SER A 69 -19.22 4.65 -2.81
N VAL A 70 -18.13 5.39 -2.93
CA VAL A 70 -16.95 5.18 -2.10
C VAL A 70 -16.63 6.47 -1.36
N LEU A 71 -16.47 6.37 -0.04
CA LEU A 71 -15.99 7.46 0.80
C LEU A 71 -14.58 7.13 1.26
N LEU A 72 -13.60 7.96 0.88
CA LEU A 72 -12.22 7.81 1.34
C LEU A 72 -11.94 8.83 2.44
N LEU A 73 -11.53 8.35 3.62
CA LEU A 73 -11.15 9.18 4.75
C LEU A 73 -9.64 9.15 4.93
N GLU A 74 -9.03 10.32 5.08
CA GLU A 74 -7.58 10.45 5.25
C GLU A 74 -7.25 11.58 6.23
N ALA A 75 -6.34 11.30 7.16
CA ALA A 75 -5.99 12.21 8.24
C ALA A 75 -4.95 13.28 7.82
N GLY A 76 -4.08 12.97 6.86
CA GLY A 76 -2.96 13.84 6.49
C GLY A 76 -3.18 14.77 5.30
N GLY A 77 -4.37 14.76 4.69
CA GLY A 77 -4.66 15.56 3.50
C GLY A 77 -3.93 15.08 2.24
N ASN A 78 -3.67 16.00 1.31
CA ASN A 78 -3.00 15.68 0.04
C ASN A 78 -1.50 15.37 0.23
N PRO A 79 -0.89 14.58 -0.66
CA PRO A 79 0.54 14.32 -0.60
C PRO A 79 1.33 15.62 -0.68
N ASN A 80 2.36 15.76 0.16
CA ASN A 80 3.26 16.90 0.07
C ASN A 80 3.92 16.91 -1.32
N PRO A 81 3.96 18.04 -2.06
CA PRO A 81 4.56 18.10 -3.40
C PRO A 81 6.00 17.58 -3.47
N ILE A 82 6.78 17.69 -2.39
CA ILE A 82 8.14 17.17 -2.35
C ILE A 82 8.19 15.63 -2.44
N SER A 83 7.10 14.93 -2.14
CA SER A 83 6.98 13.47 -2.27
C SER A 83 7.07 12.95 -3.70
N PHE A 84 6.89 13.83 -4.70
CA PHE A 84 7.08 13.52 -6.12
C PHE A 84 8.55 13.55 -6.54
N VAL A 85 9.46 14.00 -5.67
CA VAL A 85 10.90 14.01 -5.92
C VAL A 85 11.52 12.77 -5.23
N PRO A 86 11.91 11.71 -5.98
CA PRO A 86 12.44 10.47 -5.41
C PRO A 86 13.55 10.67 -4.37
N MET A 87 14.50 11.56 -4.66
CA MET A 87 15.64 11.86 -3.81
C MET A 87 15.27 12.56 -2.49
N ALA A 88 14.06 13.12 -2.38
CA ALA A 88 13.59 13.78 -1.16
C ALA A 88 12.98 12.81 -0.13
N THR A 89 12.82 11.53 -0.47
CA THR A 89 12.23 10.51 0.40
C THR A 89 12.77 10.52 1.84
N PRO A 90 14.09 10.64 2.09
CA PRO A 90 14.63 10.69 3.46
C PRO A 90 14.08 11.86 4.30
N PHE A 91 13.73 12.98 3.69
CA PHE A 91 13.20 14.17 4.39
C PHE A 91 11.71 14.08 4.71
N LEU A 92 10.99 13.13 4.09
CA LEU A 92 9.57 12.92 4.32
C LEU A 92 9.31 12.07 5.58
N GLN A 93 10.26 11.19 5.91
CA GLN A 93 10.16 10.33 7.07
C GLN A 93 10.44 11.12 8.34
N ASN A 94 9.67 10.83 9.39
CA ASN A 94 9.77 11.52 10.67
C ASN A 94 9.58 13.06 10.59
N HIS A 95 8.84 13.55 9.58
CA HIS A 95 8.47 14.96 9.46
C HIS A 95 6.98 15.15 9.81
N PRO A 96 6.62 16.12 10.68
CA PRO A 96 5.26 16.23 11.23
C PRO A 96 4.16 16.47 10.18
N ALA A 97 4.51 17.01 9.01
CA ALA A 97 3.55 17.23 7.92
C ALA A 97 3.26 15.97 7.09
N THR A 98 4.14 14.96 7.09
CA THR A 98 4.09 13.83 6.14
C THR A 98 4.19 12.47 6.82
N ASP A 99 4.48 12.44 8.11
CA ASP A 99 4.67 11.23 8.90
C ASP A 99 3.83 11.28 10.19
N TRP A 100 3.39 10.12 10.66
CA TRP A 100 2.78 9.94 11.97
C TRP A 100 3.78 10.01 13.12
N GLN A 101 5.08 9.85 12.83
CA GLN A 101 6.20 9.89 13.75
C GLN A 101 6.04 8.90 14.91
N TYR A 102 5.51 7.71 14.62
CA TYR A 102 5.43 6.67 15.63
C TYR A 102 6.82 6.29 16.13
N GLN A 103 6.86 5.84 17.38
CA GLN A 103 8.06 5.34 18.01
C GLN A 103 7.79 3.95 18.56
N THR A 104 8.82 3.10 18.53
CA THR A 104 8.74 1.80 19.19
C THR A 104 8.76 1.98 20.71
N VAL A 105 8.36 0.96 21.47
CA VAL A 105 8.83 0.85 22.86
C VAL A 105 10.34 0.60 22.86
N PRO A 106 11.06 0.82 23.97
CA PRO A 106 12.46 0.42 24.09
C PRO A 106 12.65 -1.06 23.73
N LEU A 107 13.68 -1.37 22.94
CA LEU A 107 13.97 -2.73 22.47
C LEU A 107 15.00 -3.38 23.38
N ASN A 108 14.59 -4.39 24.13
CA ASN A 108 15.42 -5.03 25.17
C ASN A 108 16.34 -6.16 24.65
N PHE A 109 16.21 -6.56 23.38
CA PHE A 109 16.89 -7.73 22.80
C PHE A 109 17.63 -7.41 21.49
N SER A 110 18.05 -6.15 21.28
CA SER A 110 18.94 -5.82 20.17
C SER A 110 20.39 -5.95 20.62
N ASP A 111 21.25 -6.60 19.83
CA ASP A 111 22.71 -6.66 20.07
C ASP A 111 23.43 -5.31 19.83
N TYR A 112 22.71 -4.31 19.32
CA TYR A 112 23.15 -2.92 19.41
C TYR A 112 23.08 -2.47 20.88
N PRO A 113 24.07 -1.69 21.38
CA PRO A 113 24.09 -1.22 22.78
C PRO A 113 22.70 -0.73 23.13
N PRO A 114 22.12 -1.16 24.28
CA PRO A 114 20.71 -1.07 24.55
C PRO A 114 20.26 0.32 24.14
N LEU A 115 19.45 0.38 23.08
CA LEU A 115 18.85 1.63 22.68
C LEU A 115 17.83 1.91 23.78
N ILE A 116 18.31 2.56 24.86
CA ILE A 116 17.50 3.13 25.93
C ILE A 116 16.45 4.08 25.33
N LYS A 117 16.65 4.50 24.06
CA LYS A 117 15.77 5.36 23.30
C LYS A 117 14.89 4.56 22.33
N PRO A 118 13.57 4.89 22.28
CA PRO A 118 12.67 4.47 21.22
C PRO A 118 13.25 4.66 19.80
N LEU A 119 12.97 3.71 18.91
CA LEU A 119 13.29 3.85 17.49
C LEU A 119 12.17 4.57 16.74
N SER A 120 12.56 5.36 15.75
CA SER A 120 11.60 5.95 14.80
C SER A 120 10.92 4.85 13.97
N TRP A 121 9.60 4.92 13.86
CA TRP A 121 8.77 3.99 13.11
C TRP A 121 7.90 4.75 12.09
N PRO A 122 8.50 5.23 10.99
CA PRO A 122 7.85 6.15 10.08
C PRO A 122 6.61 5.53 9.42
N ARG A 123 5.51 6.29 9.39
CA ARG A 123 4.28 5.94 8.65
C ARG A 123 3.75 7.17 7.93
N GLY A 124 3.54 7.04 6.62
CA GLY A 124 3.04 8.15 5.82
C GLY A 124 1.68 8.63 6.31
N LYS A 125 1.55 9.94 6.50
CA LYS A 125 0.31 10.62 6.90
C LYS A 125 -0.11 11.52 5.76
N GLY A 126 -1.19 11.17 5.07
CA GLY A 126 -1.65 11.81 3.84
C GLY A 126 -2.10 10.77 2.82
N LEU A 127 -2.79 11.23 1.77
CA LEU A 127 -3.34 10.37 0.73
C LEU A 127 -2.23 9.54 0.06
N GLY A 128 -2.49 8.26 -0.19
CA GLY A 128 -1.49 7.25 -0.56
C GLY A 128 -0.75 6.64 0.65
N GLY A 129 -0.77 7.27 1.82
CA GLY A 129 -0.10 6.81 3.04
C GLY A 129 1.39 6.60 2.82
N SER A 130 1.94 5.48 3.31
CA SER A 130 3.38 5.18 3.19
C SER A 130 3.89 5.04 1.75
N SER A 131 3.05 4.87 0.72
CA SER A 131 3.55 4.87 -0.67
C SER A 131 4.08 6.24 -1.10
N THR A 132 3.64 7.33 -0.46
CA THR A 132 4.16 8.67 -0.73
C THR A 132 5.50 8.92 -0.03
N THR A 133 5.77 8.26 1.10
CA THR A 133 7.00 8.42 1.89
C THR A 133 8.00 7.25 1.79
N ASN A 134 7.74 6.24 0.96
CA ASN A 134 8.66 5.11 0.73
C ASN A 134 9.74 5.40 -0.32
N PHE A 135 10.72 4.49 -0.40
CA PHE A 135 11.84 4.52 -1.36
C PHE A 135 11.53 3.88 -2.73
N MET A 136 10.24 3.71 -3.08
CA MET A 136 9.77 3.25 -4.40
C MET A 136 10.16 1.82 -4.81
N ILE A 137 11.01 1.12 -4.06
CA ILE A 137 11.46 -0.25 -4.39
C ILE A 137 10.25 -1.16 -4.63
N TYR A 138 10.26 -1.82 -5.79
CA TYR A 138 9.22 -2.73 -6.23
C TYR A 138 9.74 -4.17 -6.30
N MET A 139 9.28 -5.01 -5.38
CA MET A 139 9.47 -6.46 -5.40
C MET A 139 8.16 -7.15 -5.01
N ARG A 140 7.82 -8.25 -5.69
CA ARG A 140 6.58 -8.99 -5.44
C ARG A 140 6.65 -9.83 -4.16
N GLY A 141 7.84 -10.31 -3.80
CA GLY A 141 8.06 -11.22 -2.65
C GLY A 141 8.27 -12.67 -3.09
N ASN A 142 8.75 -13.53 -2.19
CA ASN A 142 9.04 -14.92 -2.53
C ASN A 142 7.73 -15.72 -2.63
N PRO A 143 7.53 -16.56 -3.68
CA PRO A 143 6.36 -17.42 -3.80
C PRO A 143 6.05 -18.24 -2.55
N LYS A 144 7.09 -18.70 -1.84
CA LYS A 144 6.94 -19.46 -0.60
C LYS A 144 6.25 -18.67 0.52
N ASP A 145 6.40 -17.35 0.57
CA ASP A 145 5.73 -16.51 1.57
C ASP A 145 4.21 -16.55 1.37
N PHE A 146 3.77 -16.46 0.11
CA PHE A 146 2.35 -16.53 -0.27
C PHE A 146 1.76 -17.92 -0.06
N ASP A 147 2.50 -18.98 -0.41
CA ASP A 147 2.05 -20.35 -0.19
C ASP A 147 1.98 -20.69 1.31
N GLN A 148 2.89 -20.13 2.12
CA GLN A 148 2.79 -20.19 3.57
C GLN A 148 1.56 -19.46 4.10
N TRP A 149 1.22 -18.28 3.57
CA TRP A 149 -0.02 -17.58 3.94
C TRP A 149 -1.26 -18.41 3.60
N ALA A 150 -1.30 -19.02 2.41
CA ALA A 150 -2.38 -19.91 2.03
C ALA A 150 -2.53 -21.08 3.00
N THR A 151 -1.41 -21.66 3.42
CA THR A 151 -1.37 -22.78 4.38
C THR A 151 -1.86 -22.35 5.77
N ILE A 152 -1.31 -21.27 6.32
CA ILE A 152 -1.63 -20.79 7.68
C ILE A 152 -3.09 -20.34 7.78
N THR A 153 -3.61 -19.73 6.71
CA THR A 153 -5.01 -19.22 6.68
C THR A 153 -6.03 -20.26 6.21
N GLY A 154 -5.58 -21.40 5.67
CA GLY A 154 -6.46 -22.38 5.01
C GLY A 154 -7.16 -21.85 3.76
N ASN A 155 -6.69 -20.74 3.17
CA ASN A 155 -7.31 -20.09 2.02
C ASN A 155 -6.35 -20.01 0.84
N TYR A 156 -6.50 -20.95 -0.09
CA TYR A 156 -5.66 -21.07 -1.29
C TYR A 156 -5.69 -19.84 -2.21
N ARG A 157 -6.65 -18.91 -2.06
CA ARG A 157 -6.62 -17.65 -2.82
C ARG A 157 -5.39 -16.79 -2.54
N TRP A 158 -4.69 -17.05 -1.44
CA TRP A 158 -3.42 -16.39 -1.09
C TRP A 158 -2.17 -17.08 -1.64
N SER A 159 -2.28 -18.26 -2.27
CA SER A 159 -1.11 -18.94 -2.86
C SER A 159 -0.50 -18.10 -3.99
N TYR A 160 0.79 -18.25 -4.25
CA TYR A 160 1.49 -17.42 -5.24
C TYR A 160 0.80 -17.46 -6.62
N ALA A 161 0.46 -18.66 -7.08
CA ALA A 161 -0.23 -18.87 -8.35
C ALA A 161 -1.58 -18.13 -8.47
N ASN A 162 -2.25 -17.87 -7.34
CA ASN A 162 -3.54 -17.16 -7.32
C ASN A 162 -3.38 -15.65 -7.20
N VAL A 163 -2.29 -15.17 -6.58
CA VAL A 163 -2.03 -13.74 -6.42
C VAL A 163 -1.23 -13.14 -7.57
N GLU A 164 -0.47 -13.95 -8.31
CA GLU A 164 0.39 -13.53 -9.42
C GLU A 164 -0.36 -12.66 -10.44
N LYS A 165 -1.57 -13.07 -10.82
CA LYS A 165 -2.43 -12.29 -11.73
C LYS A 165 -2.71 -10.87 -11.26
N TYR A 166 -2.72 -10.61 -9.95
CA TYR A 166 -2.92 -9.25 -9.42
C TYR A 166 -1.64 -8.43 -9.49
N PHE A 167 -0.46 -9.04 -9.40
CA PHE A 167 0.79 -8.37 -9.74
C PHE A 167 0.80 -7.97 -11.21
N HIS A 168 0.45 -8.88 -12.13
CA HIS A 168 0.32 -8.51 -13.55
C HIS A 168 -0.74 -7.41 -13.78
N LYS A 169 -1.87 -7.45 -13.07
CA LYS A 169 -2.92 -6.43 -13.20
C LYS A 169 -2.51 -5.04 -12.68
N MET A 170 -1.61 -4.97 -11.69
CA MET A 170 -1.20 -3.69 -11.10
C MET A 170 -0.03 -3.03 -11.85
N GLU A 171 0.78 -3.79 -12.57
CA GLU A 171 2.01 -3.32 -13.19
C GLU A 171 1.81 -2.74 -14.61
N ASP A 172 2.49 -1.63 -14.87
CA ASP A 172 2.85 -1.15 -16.20
C ASP A 172 4.37 -1.03 -16.28
N TYR A 173 5.03 -2.12 -16.67
CA TYR A 173 6.49 -2.20 -16.65
C TYR A 173 7.13 -1.68 -17.94
N HIS A 174 8.03 -0.70 -17.80
CA HIS A 174 8.72 -0.04 -18.91
C HIS A 174 10.20 -0.47 -19.08
N GLY A 175 10.63 -1.51 -18.37
CA GLY A 175 11.99 -2.06 -18.52
C GLY A 175 12.08 -3.12 -19.61
N ARG A 176 13.31 -3.63 -19.84
CA ARG A 176 13.53 -4.81 -20.68
C ARG A 176 13.28 -6.08 -19.88
N TYR A 177 12.54 -7.02 -20.45
CA TYR A 177 12.30 -8.35 -19.90
C TYR A 177 11.95 -9.34 -21.02
N GLU A 178 12.15 -10.62 -20.76
CA GLU A 178 11.79 -11.71 -21.66
C GLU A 178 10.65 -12.54 -21.06
N GLY A 179 9.74 -13.03 -21.91
CA GLY A 179 8.59 -13.80 -21.46
C GLY A 179 7.45 -12.96 -20.87
N ASP A 180 6.45 -13.65 -20.33
CA ASP A 180 5.24 -13.03 -19.77
C ASP A 180 5.34 -12.96 -18.24
N TYR A 181 6.34 -12.21 -17.75
CA TYR A 181 6.56 -12.05 -16.30
C TYR A 181 6.14 -10.71 -15.74
N HIS A 182 5.86 -9.70 -16.58
CA HIS A 182 5.46 -8.36 -16.12
C HIS A 182 4.13 -7.94 -16.71
N GLY A 183 3.37 -7.22 -15.91
CA GLY A 183 2.15 -6.57 -16.37
C GLY A 183 2.42 -5.43 -17.33
N LYS A 184 1.41 -5.13 -18.15
CA LYS A 184 1.35 -3.97 -19.03
C LYS A 184 0.03 -3.25 -18.77
N ASN A 185 0.03 -1.93 -18.84
CA ASN A 185 -1.17 -1.09 -18.69
C ASN A 185 -1.82 -1.12 -17.30
N GLY A 186 -1.12 -1.61 -16.27
CA GLY A 186 -1.54 -1.45 -14.88
C GLY A 186 -1.43 0.01 -14.40
N PRO A 187 -2.06 0.35 -13.26
CA PRO A 187 -1.99 1.70 -12.71
C PRO A 187 -0.59 2.09 -12.21
N LEU A 188 0.27 1.15 -11.84
CA LEU A 188 1.61 1.44 -11.33
C LEU A 188 2.67 1.35 -12.42
N SER A 189 3.22 2.51 -12.77
CA SER A 189 4.33 2.60 -13.71
C SER A 189 5.61 2.16 -13.01
N ILE A 190 6.26 1.13 -13.54
CA ILE A 190 7.44 0.52 -12.95
C ILE A 190 8.58 0.59 -13.96
N GLU A 191 9.75 0.97 -13.46
CA GLU A 191 10.95 1.05 -14.27
C GLU A 191 12.16 0.52 -13.52
N THR A 192 13.19 0.15 -14.27
CA THR A 192 14.50 -0.14 -13.71
C THR A 192 15.20 1.18 -13.38
N VAL A 193 15.98 1.21 -12.28
CA VAL A 193 16.79 2.37 -11.92
C VAL A 193 17.63 2.86 -13.11
N LYS A 194 17.54 4.17 -13.42
CA LYS A 194 18.22 4.79 -14.57
C LYS A 194 19.64 5.28 -14.27
N TYR A 195 19.91 5.62 -13.02
CA TYR A 195 21.18 6.19 -12.59
C TYR A 195 21.69 5.48 -11.35
N ALA A 196 22.72 4.66 -11.53
CA ALA A 196 23.42 3.97 -10.46
C ALA A 196 24.89 3.71 -10.88
N PRO A 197 25.75 4.74 -10.80
CA PRO A 197 27.16 4.60 -11.21
C PRO A 197 27.85 3.45 -10.48
N GLY A 198 28.59 2.62 -11.23
CA GLY A 198 29.32 1.46 -10.68
C GLY A 198 28.45 0.22 -10.40
N LEU A 199 27.12 0.30 -10.53
CA LEU A 199 26.26 -0.86 -10.32
C LEU A 199 26.50 -1.96 -11.36
N GLU A 200 26.80 -1.61 -12.61
CA GLU A 200 27.15 -2.59 -13.64
C GLU A 200 28.42 -3.37 -13.27
N ASN A 201 29.48 -2.66 -12.88
CA ASN A 201 30.74 -3.27 -12.41
C ASN A 201 30.50 -4.16 -11.19
N PHE A 202 29.65 -3.73 -10.25
CA PHE A 202 29.28 -4.54 -9.09
C PHE A 202 28.54 -5.82 -9.51
N LEU A 203 27.58 -5.73 -10.43
CA LEU A 203 26.85 -6.89 -10.94
C LEU A 203 27.74 -7.83 -11.76
N GLU A 204 28.77 -7.32 -12.43
CA GLU A 204 29.78 -8.14 -13.08
C GLU A 204 30.63 -8.92 -12.06
N ALA A 205 31.14 -8.26 -11.02
CA ALA A 205 31.85 -8.92 -9.92
C ALA A 205 30.99 -9.97 -9.19
N VAL A 206 29.68 -9.72 -9.06
CA VAL A 206 28.71 -10.68 -8.53
C VAL A 206 28.64 -11.94 -9.41
N LYS A 207 28.65 -11.79 -10.75
CA LYS A 207 28.68 -12.93 -11.68
C LYS A 207 29.98 -13.72 -11.55
N GLU A 208 31.12 -13.02 -11.48
CA GLU A 208 32.43 -13.65 -11.27
C GLU A 208 32.51 -14.43 -9.96
N SER A 209 31.79 -13.96 -8.93
CA SER A 209 31.66 -14.64 -7.64
C SER A 209 30.70 -15.84 -7.65
N GLY A 210 30.15 -16.21 -8.81
CA GLY A 210 29.27 -17.37 -8.99
C GLY A 210 27.78 -17.10 -8.72
N PHE A 211 27.37 -15.86 -8.45
CA PHE A 211 25.96 -15.52 -8.27
C PHE A 211 25.29 -15.15 -9.58
N SER A 212 24.01 -15.51 -9.70
CA SER A 212 23.23 -15.14 -10.88
C SER A 212 22.73 -13.71 -10.82
N VAL A 213 22.91 -12.98 -11.92
CA VAL A 213 22.24 -11.69 -12.14
C VAL A 213 21.03 -11.92 -13.04
N ARG A 214 19.84 -11.59 -12.55
CA ARG A 214 18.55 -11.89 -13.20
C ARG A 214 17.48 -10.95 -12.68
N ASP A 215 16.35 -10.87 -13.38
CA ASP A 215 15.18 -10.17 -12.90
C ASP A 215 14.53 -10.94 -11.73
N LEU A 216 14.58 -10.37 -10.53
CA LEU A 216 14.01 -11.01 -9.33
C LEU A 216 12.49 -11.13 -9.37
N ASN A 217 11.82 -10.30 -10.18
CA ASN A 217 10.38 -10.39 -10.33
C ASN A 217 9.96 -11.35 -11.46
N ALA A 218 10.91 -11.82 -12.29
CA ALA A 218 10.70 -12.85 -13.29
C ALA A 218 11.11 -14.21 -12.74
N ARG A 219 10.24 -15.23 -12.84
CA ARG A 219 10.41 -16.57 -12.24
C ARG A 219 10.55 -16.62 -10.71
N GLN A 220 10.79 -15.48 -10.05
CA GLN A 220 10.96 -15.33 -8.60
C GLN A 220 12.03 -16.27 -8.01
N GLU A 221 13.15 -16.37 -8.71
CA GLU A 221 14.29 -17.15 -8.27
C GLU A 221 15.33 -16.27 -7.57
N GLU A 222 16.14 -16.87 -6.69
CA GLU A 222 17.24 -16.16 -6.04
C GLU A 222 18.24 -15.62 -7.07
N GLY A 223 18.71 -14.40 -6.83
CA GLY A 223 19.73 -13.76 -7.65
C GLY A 223 20.02 -12.34 -7.19
N LYS A 224 20.75 -11.61 -8.01
CA LYS A 224 21.00 -10.18 -7.88
C LYS A 224 20.43 -9.45 -9.10
N SER A 225 20.00 -8.21 -8.93
CA SER A 225 19.34 -7.45 -10.00
C SER A 225 19.59 -5.96 -9.80
N PHE A 226 19.40 -5.22 -10.89
CA PHE A 226 19.01 -3.82 -10.76
C PHE A 226 17.71 -3.72 -9.97
N VAL A 227 17.63 -2.68 -9.13
CA VAL A 227 16.42 -2.38 -8.38
C VAL A 227 15.35 -1.86 -9.35
N LYS A 228 14.12 -2.34 -9.18
CA LYS A 228 12.94 -1.83 -9.86
C LYS A 228 12.23 -0.84 -8.95
N LEU A 229 11.71 0.23 -9.54
CA LEU A 229 11.11 1.35 -8.82
C LEU A 229 9.72 1.63 -9.37
N VAL A 230 8.77 1.89 -8.46
CA VAL A 230 7.48 2.51 -8.80
C VAL A 230 7.71 4.00 -9.03
N ASN A 231 7.27 4.52 -10.17
CA ASN A 231 7.31 5.94 -10.44
C ASN A 231 6.29 6.68 -9.56
N LYS A 232 6.73 7.65 -8.74
CA LYS A 232 5.85 8.41 -7.83
C LYS A 232 4.68 9.09 -8.55
N ASN A 233 4.84 9.48 -9.82
CA ASN A 233 3.76 10.08 -10.61
C ASN A 233 2.61 9.11 -10.93
N SER A 234 2.77 7.82 -10.66
CA SER A 234 1.73 6.81 -10.83
C SER A 234 1.01 6.44 -9.52
N ILE A 235 1.44 7.00 -8.38
CA ILE A 235 0.84 6.71 -7.06
C ILE A 235 -0.38 7.60 -6.77
N THR A 236 -0.49 8.75 -7.45
CA THR A 236 -1.53 9.77 -7.22
C THR A 236 -2.40 10.04 -8.45
N LYS A 237 -2.33 9.18 -9.47
CA LYS A 237 -3.31 9.18 -10.58
C LYS A 237 -4.54 8.41 -10.18
#